data_AF-A0A3M0BZJ7-F1
#
_entry.id   AF-A0A3M0BZJ7-F1
#
_cell.length_a   1.000
_cell.length_b   1.000
_cell.length_c   1.000
_cell.angle_alpha   90.00
_cell.angle_beta   90.00
_cell.angle_gamma   90.00
#
_symmetry.space_group_name_H-M   'P 1'
#
loop_
_entity.id
_entity.type
_entity.pdbx_description
1 polymer ?
#
loop_
_entity_poly.entity_id
_entity_poly.type
_entity_poly.pdbx_seq_one_letter_code
_entity_poly.pdbx_strand_id
1 'polypeptide(L)' 'MTVNLELQLKFLSDLEEALADALTRYAEESPEKKAELEYMKREVDRARRIVADRMDSKPAPVQRRRGRFGDDMREAAVS' A
#
# COMPACT_ATOMS: atom_id res chain seq x y z
N MET A 1 -2.66 -4.00 22.07
CA MET A 1 -3.28 -5.02 21.21
C MET A 1 -2.52 -5.04 19.89
N THR A 2 -1.51 -5.90 19.76
CA THR A 2 -0.78 -6.08 18.50
C THR A 2 -1.59 -7.02 17.62
N VAL A 3 -2.16 -6.50 16.53
CA VAL A 3 -2.86 -7.33 15.53
C VAL A 3 -1.83 -8.30 14.93
N ASN A 4 -2.13 -9.60 14.94
CA ASN A 4 -1.26 -10.64 14.38
C ASN A 4 -1.13 -10.43 12.86
N LEU A 5 0.11 -10.33 12.34
CA LEU A 5 0.39 -10.15 10.91
C LEU A 5 -0.20 -11.29 10.05
N GLU A 6 -0.24 -12.51 10.58
CA GLU A 6 -0.87 -13.66 9.92
C GLU A 6 -2.38 -13.45 9.78
N LEU A 7 -3.03 -12.89 10.80
CA LEU A 7 -4.45 -12.56 10.75
C LEU A 7 -4.72 -11.43 9.74
N GLN A 8 -3.81 -10.45 9.63
CA GLN A 8 -3.90 -9.39 8.61
C GLN A 8 -3.77 -9.97 7.19
N LEU A 9 -2.82 -10.87 6.95
CA LEU A 9 -2.69 -11.53 5.64
C LEU A 9 -3.92 -12.36 5.28
N LYS A 10 -4.47 -13.10 6.25
CA LYS A 10 -5.69 -13.88 6.03
C LYS A 10 -6.85 -12.96 5.64
N PHE A 11 -7.09 -11.92 6.42
CA PHE A 11 -8.15 -10.96 6.13
C PHE A 11 -7.98 -10.30 4.75
N LEU A 12 -6.75 -9.93 4.37
CA LEU A 12 -6.48 -9.35 3.06
C LEU A 12 -6.71 -10.35 1.91
N SER A 13 -6.43 -11.64 2.13
CA SER A 13 -6.71 -12.70 1.15
C SER A 13 -8.23 -12.88 0.97
N ASP A 14 -8.99 -12.93 2.06
CA ASP A 14 -10.45 -13.03 2.03
C ASP A 14 -11.08 -11.81 1.32
N LEU A 15 -10.52 -10.62 1.53
CA LEU A 15 -10.93 -9.38 0.85
C LEU A 15 -10.65 -9.40 -0.65
N GLU A 16 -9.51 -9.94 -1.05
CA GLU A 16 -9.15 -10.09 -2.46
C GLU A 16 -10.10 -11.03 -3.19
N GLU A 17 -10.46 -12.16 -2.57
CA GLU A 17 -11.45 -13.11 -3.11
C GLU A 17 -12.82 -12.45 -3.27
N ALA A 18 -13.30 -11.74 -2.24
CA ALA A 18 -14.55 -11.01 -2.30
C ALA A 18 -14.55 -9.91 -3.38
N LEU A 19 -13.43 -9.21 -3.58
CA LEU A 19 -13.29 -8.20 -4.62
C LEU A 19 -13.23 -8.80 -6.02
N ALA A 20 -12.59 -9.96 -6.21
CA ALA A 20 -12.58 -10.67 -7.48
C ALA A 20 -13.99 -11.13 -7.87
N ASP A 21 -14.76 -11.64 -6.91
CA ASP A 21 -16.17 -11.98 -7.08
C ASP A 21 -17.01 -10.75 -7.42
N ALA A 22 -16.81 -9.64 -6.70
CA ALA A 22 -17.53 -8.39 -6.95
C ALA A 22 -17.20 -7.80 -8.33
N LEU A 23 -15.93 -7.82 -8.75
CA LEU A 23 -15.52 -7.39 -10.08
C LEU A 23 -16.18 -8.25 -11.16
N THR A 24 -16.31 -9.56 -10.94
CA THR A 24 -16.96 -10.45 -11.90
C THR A 24 -18.47 -10.18 -12.00
N ARG A 25 -19.12 -9.90 -10.87
CA ARG A 25 -20.60 -9.71 -10.81
C ARG A 25 -21.05 -8.31 -11.19
N TYR A 26 -20.25 -7.29 -10.89
CA TYR A 26 -20.67 -5.88 -10.95
C TYR A 26 -19.82 -5.02 -11.91
N ALA A 27 -18.87 -5.60 -12.65
CA ALA A 27 -18.06 -4.83 -13.61
C ALA A 27 -18.86 -4.12 -14.71
N GLU A 28 -20.09 -4.58 -15.00
CA GLU A 28 -20.95 -4.00 -16.03
C GLU A 28 -22.08 -3.11 -15.47
N GLU A 29 -22.22 -2.99 -14.14
CA GLU A 29 -23.27 -2.14 -13.55
C GLU A 29 -23.04 -0.66 -13.86
N SER A 30 -21.81 -0.17 -13.67
CA SER A 30 -21.42 1.17 -14.10
C SER A 30 -19.89 1.32 -14.21
N PRO A 31 -19.40 2.23 -15.07
CA PRO A 31 -17.97 2.55 -15.17
C PRO A 31 -17.38 3.02 -13.84
N GLU A 32 -18.13 3.79 -13.04
CA GLU A 32 -17.72 4.29 -11.73
C GLU A 32 -17.59 3.14 -10.72
N LYS A 33 -18.54 2.20 -10.73
CA LYS A 33 -18.50 1.04 -9.83
C LYS A 33 -17.32 0.13 -10.16
N LYS A 34 -17.05 -0.09 -11.44
CA LYS A 34 -15.87 -0.81 -11.89
C LYS A 34 -14.57 -0.12 -11.45
N ALA A 35 -14.48 1.20 -11.63
CA ALA A 35 -13.31 1.97 -11.21
C ALA A 35 -13.09 1.92 -9.69
N GLU A 36 -14.15 1.98 -8.90
CA GLU A 36 -14.11 1.83 -7.44
C GLU A 36 -13.59 0.43 -7.04
N LEU A 37 -14.14 -0.63 -7.62
CA LEU A 37 -13.71 -2.00 -7.32
C LEU A 37 -12.26 -2.26 -7.75
N GLU A 38 -11.83 -1.73 -8.91
CA GLU A 38 -10.43 -1.80 -9.35
C GLU A 38 -9.49 -1.03 -8.41
N TYR A 39 -9.92 0.14 -7.91
CA TYR A 39 -9.18 0.89 -6.91
C TYR A 39 -9.03 0.09 -5.61
N MET A 40 -10.12 -0.48 -5.09
CA MET A 40 -10.10 -1.31 -3.89
C MET A 40 -9.16 -2.50 -4.05
N LYS A 41 -9.16 -3.17 -5.21
CA LYS A 41 -8.23 -4.26 -5.50
C LYS A 41 -6.77 -3.81 -5.40
N ARG A 42 -6.42 -2.66 -5.99
CA ARG A 42 -5.05 -2.11 -5.92
C ARG A 42 -4.62 -1.79 -4.50
N GLU A 43 -5.52 -1.29 -3.66
CA GLU A 43 -5.22 -1.00 -2.26
C GLU A 43 -5.05 -2.27 -1.43
N VAL A 44 -5.82 -3.33 -1.70
CA VAL A 44 -5.60 -4.66 -1.08
C VAL A 44 -4.23 -5.24 -1.49
N ASP A 45 -3.89 -5.17 -2.77
CA ASP A 45 -2.58 -5.60 -3.29
C ASP A 45 -1.43 -4.84 -2.61
N ARG A 46 -1.58 -3.51 -2.43
CA ARG A 46 -0.61 -2.68 -1.70
C ARG A 46 -0.51 -3.08 -0.23
N ALA A 47 -1.62 -3.30 0.44
CA ALA A 47 -1.65 -3.71 1.84
C ALA A 47 -0.98 -5.08 2.05
N ARG A 48 -1.23 -6.06 1.16
CA ARG A 48 -0.56 -7.37 1.18
C ARG A 48 0.96 -7.23 1.13
N ARG A 49 1.48 -6.39 0.24
CA ARG A 49 2.93 -6.13 0.13
C ARG A 49 3.50 -5.55 1.43
N ILE A 50 2.84 -4.56 2.03
CA ILE A 50 3.28 -3.95 3.29
C ILE A 50 3.31 -4.98 4.42
N VAL A 51 2.30 -5.85 4.51
CA VAL A 51 2.25 -6.89 5.55
C VAL A 51 3.31 -7.95 5.30
N ALA A 52 3.51 -8.39 4.06
CA ALA A 52 4.57 -9.32 3.69
C ALA A 52 5.97 -8.75 4.02
N ASP A 53 6.24 -7.49 3.63
CA ASP A 53 7.49 -6.80 3.95
C ASP A 53 7.73 -6.76 5.48
N ARG A 54 6.68 -6.56 6.28
CA ARG A 54 6.77 -6.56 7.75
C ARG A 54 6.99 -7.95 8.34
N MET A 55 6.50 -9.00 7.69
CA MET A 55 6.75 -10.39 8.11
C MET A 55 8.17 -10.83 7.78
N ASP A 56 8.69 -10.43 6.62
CA ASP A 56 10.05 -10.76 6.18
C ASP A 56 11.12 -9.89 6.86
N SER A 57 10.74 -8.69 7.31
CA SER A 57 11.58 -7.85 8.15
C SER A 57 11.69 -8.45 9.55
N LYS A 58 12.71 -9.28 9.79
CA LYS A 58 13.35 -9.30 11.12
C LYS A 58 13.62 -7.83 11.51
N PRO A 59 13.48 -7.42 12.79
CA PRO A 59 13.65 -6.02 13.18
C PRO A 59 15.05 -5.55 12.78
N ALA A 60 15.15 -4.93 11.61
CA ALA A 60 16.38 -4.35 11.13
C ALA A 60 16.63 -3.10 11.96
N PRO A 61 17.84 -2.90 12.49
CA PRO A 61 18.13 -1.73 13.31
C PRO A 61 17.89 -0.48 12.46
N VAL A 62 17.19 0.48 13.06
CA VAL A 62 16.78 1.75 12.45
C VAL A 62 18.01 2.49 11.92
N GLN A 63 18.41 2.24 10.67
CA GLN A 63 19.30 3.14 9.95
C GLN A 63 18.47 4.31 9.48
N ARG A 64 18.44 5.34 10.34
CA ARG A 64 18.04 6.71 10.00
C ARG A 64 18.71 7.08 8.69
N ARG A 65 17.95 7.10 7.58
CA ARG A 65 18.37 7.76 6.35
C ARG A 65 18.58 9.24 6.69
N ARG A 66 19.84 9.62 6.95
CA ARG A 66 20.26 11.03 6.98
C ARG A 66 19.85 11.65 5.64
N GLY A 67 19.08 12.73 5.72
CA GLY A 67 18.59 13.47 4.57
C GLY A 67 19.74 13.89 3.67
N ARG A 68 19.58 13.61 2.38
CA ARG A 68 20.22 14.38 1.31
C ARG A 68 19.10 15.20 0.67
N PHE A 69 18.68 16.23 1.41
CA PHE A 69 17.80 17.29 0.88
C PHE A 69 18.70 18.47 0.52
N GLY A 70 18.75 18.79 -0.78
CA GLY A 70 18.96 20.13 -1.31
C GLY A 70 20.29 20.83 -1.00
N ASP A 71 21.37 20.40 -1.63
CA ASP A 71 22.32 21.37 -2.21
C ASP A 71 21.66 21.88 -3.52
N ASP A 72 21.86 23.15 -3.90
CA ASP A 72 21.40 23.82 -5.15
C ASP A 72 20.33 24.93 -5.03
N MET A 73 20.05 25.49 -3.85
CA MET A 73 19.40 26.83 -3.81
C MET A 73 19.88 27.68 -2.62
N ARG A 74 20.95 28.46 -2.83
CA ARG A 74 21.12 29.85 -2.37
C ARG A 74 22.57 30.31 -2.56
N GLU A 75 22.80 31.14 -3.57
CA GLU A 75 23.46 32.44 -3.39
C GLU A 75 23.43 33.21 -4.72
N ALA A 76 22.27 33.81 -5.00
CA ALA A 76 22.21 35.05 -5.74
C ALA A 76 21.93 36.14 -4.69
N ALA A 77 22.96 36.91 -4.32
CA ALA A 77 22.91 38.30 -3.85
C ALA A 77 24.22 38.69 -3.15
N VAL A 78 25.22 39.13 -3.92
CA VAL A 78 26.15 40.16 -3.42
C VAL A 78 26.32 41.17 -4.54
N SER A 79 26.03 42.43 -4.20
CA SER A 79 26.20 43.64 -5.00
C SER A 79 27.66 43.97 -5.26
#